data_AF-A0A1F9NA16-F1
#
_entry.id   AF-A0A1F9NA16-F1
#
_cell.length_a   1.000
_cell.length_b   1.000
_cell.length_c   1.000
_cell.angle_alpha   90.00
_cell.angle_beta   90.00
_cell.angle_gamma   90.00
#
_symmetry.space_group_name_H-M   'P 1'
#
loop_
_entity.id
_entity.type
_entity.pdbx_description
1 polymer ?
#
loop_
_entity_poly.entity_id
_entity_poly.type
_entity_poly.pdbx_seq_one_letter_code
_entity_poly.pdbx_strand_id
1 'polypeptide(L)'
;MRPWFSYLLTGLLLFFLIQDGCCEEKKILISSDMQIDYAESLFRNKDYDTAIIEYKRFLHFFPESRRLDQVKFNIALCLFEQKKYMEAAEAFNDIILKNPDSPHIGEAYFCQAHAFMNLGNMGYAEIVLQNYLKLAGDTKTKDRIYADLARLHLAKVKAFNPDSLTLAKEYLSKISPSGTHAKEAEKTMDLIQEAKKAPHKNPRAAGFFSIIPGAGFLYCERYQDALVTFLLNTGL
;
A
#
# COMPACT_ATOMS: atom_id res chain seq x y z
N MET A 1 73.78 36.36 -32.27
CA MET A 1 72.59 35.48 -32.07
C MET A 1 71.70 36.14 -31.03
N ARG A 2 70.42 36.41 -31.34
CA ARG A 2 69.57 37.36 -30.59
C ARG A 2 69.01 36.73 -29.30
N PRO A 3 69.22 37.34 -28.11
CA PRO A 3 68.88 36.75 -26.80
C PRO A 3 67.37 36.58 -26.55
N TRP A 4 66.51 37.19 -27.38
CA TRP A 4 65.05 37.11 -27.22
C TRP A 4 64.46 35.70 -27.38
N PHE A 5 65.18 34.80 -28.07
CA PHE A 5 64.73 33.43 -28.33
C PHE A 5 64.81 32.57 -27.06
N SER A 6 65.78 32.87 -26.18
CA SER A 6 65.92 32.20 -24.90
C SER A 6 64.80 32.56 -23.94
N TYR A 7 64.35 33.81 -23.95
CA TYR A 7 63.23 34.27 -23.10
C TYR A 7 61.87 33.76 -23.61
N LEU A 8 61.71 33.59 -24.92
CA LEU A 8 60.54 32.93 -25.51
C LEU A 8 60.49 31.45 -25.13
N LEU A 9 61.61 30.74 -25.18
CA LEU A 9 61.68 29.32 -24.83
C LEU A 9 61.46 29.09 -23.33
N THR A 10 62.04 29.94 -22.46
CA THR A 10 61.84 29.84 -21.00
C THR A 10 60.43 30.27 -20.60
N GLY A 11 59.83 31.26 -21.26
CA GLY A 11 58.44 31.64 -21.05
C GLY A 11 57.45 30.54 -21.44
N LEU A 12 57.74 29.81 -22.51
CA LEU A 12 56.91 28.69 -22.98
C LEU A 12 57.06 27.45 -22.08
N LEU A 13 58.27 27.17 -21.57
CA LEU A 13 58.51 26.14 -20.55
C LEU A 13 57.84 26.46 -19.20
N LEU A 14 57.86 27.73 -18.77
CA LEU A 14 57.14 28.18 -17.58
C LEU A 14 55.62 28.11 -17.76
N PHE A 15 55.11 28.40 -18.96
CA PHE A 15 53.68 28.28 -19.26
C PHE A 15 53.18 26.83 -19.16
N PHE A 16 53.95 25.86 -19.66
CA PHE A 16 53.64 24.43 -19.51
C PHE A 16 53.78 23.93 -18.06
N LEU A 17 54.75 24.44 -17.29
CA LEU A 17 54.92 24.09 -15.86
C LEU A 17 53.80 24.65 -14.95
N ILE A 18 53.06 25.67 -15.40
CA ILE A 18 51.91 26.24 -14.67
C ILE A 18 50.59 25.51 -15.03
N GLN A 19 50.54 24.78 -16.15
CA GLN A 19 49.33 24.05 -16.57
C GLN A 19 49.02 22.79 -15.74
N ASP A 20 49.99 22.27 -14.97
CA ASP A 20 49.76 21.14 -14.07
C ASP A 20 49.08 21.52 -12.73
N GLY A 21 48.75 22.82 -12.55
CA GLY A 21 48.04 23.34 -11.38
C GLY A 21 46.52 23.18 -11.46
N CYS A 22 46.01 22.11 -10.85
CA CYS A 22 44.62 21.92 -10.42
C CYS A 22 43.53 21.88 -11.51
N CYS A 23 43.58 20.88 -12.39
CA CYS A 23 42.32 20.27 -12.80
C CYS A 23 41.88 19.33 -11.67
N GLU A 24 41.23 19.87 -10.63
CA GLU A 24 40.57 19.04 -9.63
C GLU A 24 39.38 18.37 -10.35
N GLU A 25 39.63 17.20 -10.94
CA GLU A 25 38.59 16.36 -11.50
C GLU A 25 37.60 16.12 -10.38
N LYS A 26 36.43 16.78 -10.47
CA LYS A 26 35.39 16.72 -9.45
C LYS A 26 34.87 15.30 -9.44
N LYS A 27 35.55 14.42 -8.71
CA LYS A 27 35.20 13.01 -8.59
C LYS A 27 33.82 13.02 -7.96
N ILE A 28 32.80 12.75 -8.77
CA ILE A 28 31.42 12.66 -8.29
C ILE A 28 31.41 11.44 -7.38
N LEU A 29 31.63 11.68 -6.09
CA LEU A 29 31.58 10.64 -5.08
C LEU A 29 30.10 10.43 -4.81
N ILE A 30 29.51 9.45 -5.49
CA ILE A 30 28.13 9.06 -5.24
C ILE A 30 28.08 8.55 -3.80
N SER A 31 27.51 9.36 -2.90
CA SER A 31 27.29 8.95 -1.53
C SER A 31 26.07 8.03 -1.46
N SER A 32 26.04 7.20 -0.43
CA SER A 32 24.89 6.36 -0.11
C SER A 32 23.60 7.18 -0.02
N ASP A 33 23.64 8.34 0.65
CA ASP A 33 22.48 9.20 0.81
C ASP A 33 22.00 9.79 -0.53
N MET A 34 22.92 10.29 -1.38
CA MET A 34 22.54 10.79 -2.71
C MET A 34 21.87 9.72 -3.57
N GLN A 35 22.37 8.48 -3.51
CA GLN A 35 21.81 7.36 -4.27
C GLN A 35 20.38 7.02 -3.80
N ILE A 36 20.12 7.01 -2.49
CA ILE A 36 18.77 6.76 -1.98
C ILE A 36 17.85 7.95 -2.28
N ASP A 37 18.29 9.18 -2.07
CA ASP A 37 17.45 10.37 -2.29
C ASP A 37 16.99 10.45 -3.75
N TYR A 38 17.86 10.04 -4.68
CA TYR A 38 17.51 9.89 -6.09
C TYR A 38 16.46 8.80 -6.31
N ALA A 39 16.67 7.59 -5.76
CA ALA A 39 15.70 6.50 -5.86
C ALA A 39 14.33 6.85 -5.24
N GLU A 40 14.31 7.56 -4.11
CA GLU A 40 13.08 8.06 -3.48
C GLU A 40 12.41 9.15 -4.32
N SER A 41 13.17 9.99 -5.02
CA SER A 41 12.61 10.95 -5.98
C SER A 41 11.88 10.24 -7.12
N LEU A 42 12.49 9.18 -7.66
CA LEU A 42 11.85 8.34 -8.68
C LEU A 42 10.57 7.69 -8.15
N PHE A 43 10.60 7.16 -6.93
CA PHE A 43 9.41 6.63 -6.26
C PHE A 43 8.29 7.66 -6.14
N ARG A 44 8.60 8.89 -5.69
CA ARG A 44 7.63 9.99 -5.59
C ARG A 44 7.07 10.39 -6.95
N ASN A 45 7.88 10.29 -8.01
CA ASN A 45 7.47 10.52 -9.39
C ASN A 45 6.71 9.32 -10.00
N LYS A 46 6.47 8.25 -9.22
CA LYS A 46 5.83 6.99 -9.63
C LYS A 46 6.59 6.22 -10.71
N ASP A 47 7.86 6.56 -10.92
CA ASP A 47 8.77 5.79 -11.77
C ASP A 47 9.34 4.62 -10.96
N TYR A 48 8.46 3.66 -10.68
CA TYR A 48 8.76 2.54 -9.79
C TYR A 48 9.80 1.58 -10.39
N ASP A 49 9.82 1.40 -11.72
CA ASP A 49 10.79 0.52 -12.37
C ASP A 49 12.21 1.08 -12.21
N THR A 50 12.41 2.36 -12.50
CA THR A 50 13.71 3.01 -12.30
C THR A 50 14.07 3.11 -10.82
N ALA A 51 13.10 3.39 -9.94
CA ALA A 51 13.33 3.40 -8.49
C ALA A 51 13.87 2.05 -7.99
N ILE A 52 13.27 0.93 -8.42
CA ILE A 52 13.73 -0.43 -8.07
C ILE A 52 15.17 -0.65 -8.56
N ILE A 53 15.52 -0.20 -9.77
CA ILE A 53 16.88 -0.33 -10.31
C ILE A 53 17.87 0.43 -9.42
N GLU A 54 17.57 1.68 -9.07
CA GLU A 54 18.45 2.51 -8.24
C GLU A 54 18.56 2.01 -6.79
N TYR A 55 17.47 1.46 -6.24
CA TYR A 55 17.49 0.77 -4.95
C TYR A 55 18.34 -0.50 -4.99
N LYS A 56 18.25 -1.31 -6.05
CA LYS A 56 19.11 -2.50 -6.22
C LYS A 56 20.59 -2.11 -6.36
N ARG A 57 20.89 -1.03 -7.07
CA ARG A 57 22.24 -0.45 -7.12
C ARG A 57 22.73 -0.05 -5.74
N PHE A 58 21.87 0.59 -4.94
CA PHE A 58 22.21 0.93 -3.57
C PHE A 58 22.58 -0.30 -2.74
N LEU A 59 21.77 -1.36 -2.79
CA LEU A 59 22.04 -2.61 -2.06
C LEU A 59 23.39 -3.24 -2.48
N HIS A 60 23.78 -3.08 -3.75
CA HIS A 60 25.03 -3.61 -4.28
C HIS A 60 26.25 -2.78 -3.86
N PHE A 61 26.19 -1.45 -4.01
CA PHE A 61 27.33 -0.56 -3.77
C PHE A 61 27.51 -0.16 -2.30
N PHE A 62 26.46 -0.24 -1.49
CA PHE A 62 26.48 0.16 -0.08
C PHE A 62 25.97 -0.97 0.85
N PRO A 63 26.55 -2.18 0.80
CA PRO A 63 26.04 -3.37 1.51
C PRO A 63 26.20 -3.31 3.04
N GLU A 64 26.92 -2.33 3.58
CA GLU A 64 27.09 -2.11 5.02
C GLU A 64 26.27 -0.93 5.54
N SER A 65 25.42 -0.33 4.70
CA SER A 65 24.63 0.82 5.12
C SER A 65 23.60 0.47 6.18
N ARG A 66 23.40 1.38 7.14
CA ARG A 66 22.27 1.30 8.08
C ARG A 66 20.89 1.40 7.41
N ARG A 67 20.82 1.80 6.13
CA ARG A 67 19.56 2.03 5.38
C ARG A 67 19.13 0.82 4.54
N LEU A 68 19.82 -0.32 4.61
CA LEU A 68 19.49 -1.52 3.81
C LEU A 68 18.05 -1.98 4.01
N ASP A 69 17.58 -1.97 5.25
CA ASP A 69 16.22 -2.36 5.60
C ASP A 69 15.16 -1.45 4.98
N GLN A 70 15.37 -0.13 5.09
CA GLN A 70 14.52 0.86 4.45
C GLN A 70 14.49 0.67 2.94
N VAL A 71 15.63 0.39 2.31
CA VAL A 71 15.72 0.19 0.86
C VAL A 71 15.01 -1.09 0.42
N LYS A 72 15.16 -2.20 1.15
CA LYS A 72 14.42 -3.44 0.89
C LYS A 72 12.91 -3.23 1.01
N PHE A 73 12.48 -2.51 2.06
CA PHE A 73 11.08 -2.14 2.24
C PHE A 73 10.56 -1.26 1.09
N ASN A 74 11.34 -0.27 0.65
CA ASN A 74 10.97 0.59 -0.47
C ASN A 74 10.86 -0.17 -1.80
N ILE A 75 11.71 -1.17 -2.04
CA ILE A 75 11.56 -2.07 -3.21
C ILE A 75 10.23 -2.81 -3.13
N ALA A 76 9.88 -3.38 -1.97
CA ALA A 76 8.61 -4.07 -1.78
C ALA A 76 7.40 -3.13 -1.98
N LEU A 77 7.50 -1.88 -1.51
CA LEU A 77 6.50 -0.84 -1.77
C LEU A 77 6.39 -0.49 -3.26
N CYS A 78 7.50 -0.38 -4.00
CA CYS A 78 7.46 -0.17 -5.45
C CYS A 78 6.65 -1.28 -6.15
N LEU A 79 6.92 -2.55 -5.80
CA LEU A 79 6.18 -3.69 -6.33
C LEU A 79 4.68 -3.62 -6.00
N PHE A 80 4.36 -3.20 -4.77
CA PHE A 80 2.98 -3.01 -4.33
C PHE A 80 2.26 -1.93 -5.14
N GLU A 81 2.88 -0.76 -5.33
CA GLU A 81 2.33 0.35 -6.10
C GLU A 81 2.20 0.02 -7.59
N GLN A 82 3.10 -0.81 -8.12
CA GLN A 82 2.98 -1.40 -9.46
C GLN A 82 1.86 -2.44 -9.59
N LYS A 83 1.12 -2.73 -8.51
CA LYS A 83 0.09 -3.78 -8.44
C LYS A 83 0.62 -5.19 -8.65
N LYS A 84 1.94 -5.39 -8.54
CA LYS A 84 2.59 -6.71 -8.55
C LYS A 84 2.47 -7.32 -7.16
N TYR A 85 1.22 -7.53 -6.72
CA TYR A 85 0.92 -7.83 -5.33
C TYR A 85 1.53 -9.15 -4.84
N MET A 86 1.68 -10.15 -5.71
CA MET A 86 2.34 -11.41 -5.33
C MET A 86 3.82 -11.20 -5.03
N GLU A 87 4.54 -10.55 -5.94
CA GLU A 87 5.96 -10.20 -5.76
C GLU A 87 6.16 -9.28 -4.54
N ALA A 88 5.26 -8.33 -4.33
CA ALA A 88 5.27 -7.47 -3.15
C ALA A 88 5.09 -8.27 -1.86
N ALA A 89 4.12 -9.19 -1.82
CA ALA A 89 3.87 -10.03 -0.64
C ALA A 89 5.07 -10.93 -0.32
N GLU A 90 5.76 -11.46 -1.33
CA GLU A 90 7.01 -12.21 -1.18
C GLU A 90 8.14 -11.32 -0.64
N ALA A 91 8.31 -10.11 -1.19
CA ALA A 91 9.33 -9.17 -0.73
C ALA A 91 9.09 -8.72 0.72
N PHE A 92 7.85 -8.46 1.12
CA PHE A 92 7.51 -8.17 2.52
C PHE A 92 7.73 -9.39 3.43
N ASN A 93 7.40 -10.60 2.97
CA ASN A 93 7.68 -11.83 3.71
C ASN A 93 9.17 -11.98 4.00
N ASP A 94 10.01 -11.68 3.01
CA ASP A 94 11.46 -11.74 3.14
C ASP A 94 11.97 -10.78 4.23
N ILE A 95 11.40 -9.58 4.34
CA ILE A 95 11.72 -8.63 5.41
C ILE A 95 11.31 -9.21 6.77
N ILE A 96 10.09 -9.73 6.86
CA ILE A 96 9.53 -10.31 8.10
C ILE A 96 10.38 -11.48 8.61
N LEU A 97 10.83 -12.36 7.72
CA LEU A 97 11.57 -13.57 8.10
C LEU A 97 13.06 -13.31 8.34
N LYS A 98 13.70 -12.48 7.51
CA LYS A 98 15.17 -12.31 7.54
C LYS A 98 15.60 -11.19 8.47
N ASN A 99 14.74 -10.17 8.67
CA ASN A 99 15.09 -8.95 9.39
C ASN A 99 14.05 -8.66 10.50
N PRO A 100 13.89 -9.54 11.51
CA PRO A 100 12.86 -9.43 12.54
C PRO A 100 12.95 -8.14 13.39
N ASP A 101 14.15 -7.58 13.55
CA ASP A 101 14.40 -6.36 14.32
C ASP A 101 14.27 -5.08 13.50
N SER A 102 13.87 -5.19 12.23
CA SER A 102 13.75 -4.04 11.34
C SER A 102 12.70 -3.04 11.84
N PRO A 103 12.97 -1.73 11.82
CA PRO A 103 11.96 -0.73 12.19
C PRO A 103 10.73 -0.75 11.25
N HIS A 104 10.84 -1.40 10.08
CA HIS A 104 9.76 -1.51 9.10
C HIS A 104 8.94 -2.79 9.24
N ILE A 105 9.22 -3.66 10.20
CA ILE A 105 8.56 -4.97 10.28
C ILE A 105 7.05 -4.86 10.43
N GLY A 106 6.58 -3.91 11.25
CA GLY A 106 5.15 -3.70 11.45
C GLY A 106 4.43 -3.27 10.17
N GLU A 107 4.99 -2.31 9.44
CA GLU A 107 4.45 -1.90 8.14
C GLU A 107 4.59 -3.01 7.10
N ALA A 108 5.65 -3.83 7.14
CA ALA A 108 5.78 -4.97 6.24
C ALA A 108 4.65 -5.99 6.44
N TYR A 109 4.25 -6.29 7.67
CA TYR A 109 3.08 -7.12 7.96
C TYR A 109 1.78 -6.52 7.38
N PHE A 110 1.54 -5.22 7.59
CA PHE A 110 0.34 -4.56 7.06
C PHE A 110 0.34 -4.55 5.53
N CYS A 111 1.46 -4.17 4.90
CA CYS A 111 1.58 -4.14 3.45
C CYS A 111 1.47 -5.55 2.83
N GLN A 112 2.02 -6.58 3.47
CA GLN A 112 1.85 -7.97 3.03
C GLN A 112 0.38 -8.40 3.11
N ALA A 113 -0.31 -8.13 4.22
CA ALA A 113 -1.72 -8.43 4.36
C ALA A 113 -2.56 -7.70 3.30
N HIS A 114 -2.29 -6.41 3.08
CA HIS A 114 -2.95 -5.62 2.03
C HIS A 114 -2.65 -6.16 0.63
N ALA A 115 -1.45 -6.66 0.37
CA ALA A 115 -1.10 -7.26 -0.92
C ALA A 115 -1.95 -8.51 -1.16
N PHE A 116 -2.08 -9.38 -0.16
CA PHE A 116 -2.97 -10.54 -0.24
C PHE A 116 -4.46 -10.15 -0.39
N MET A 117 -4.92 -9.09 0.29
CA MET A 117 -6.28 -8.59 0.11
C MET A 117 -6.54 -8.11 -1.32
N ASN A 118 -5.58 -7.39 -1.93
CA ASN A 118 -5.68 -6.93 -3.32
C ASN A 118 -5.63 -8.08 -4.33
N LEU A 119 -4.97 -9.20 -3.99
CA LEU A 119 -5.04 -10.45 -4.75
C LEU A 119 -6.39 -11.20 -4.58
N GLY A 120 -7.27 -10.73 -3.70
CA GLY A 120 -8.49 -11.44 -3.30
C GLY A 120 -8.23 -12.62 -2.36
N ASN A 121 -6.98 -12.82 -1.94
CA ASN A 121 -6.57 -13.92 -1.08
C ASN A 121 -6.74 -13.57 0.40
N MET A 122 -8.01 -13.45 0.80
CA MET A 122 -8.39 -13.00 2.14
C MET A 122 -7.99 -13.98 3.26
N GLY A 123 -7.71 -15.25 2.94
CA GLY A 123 -7.24 -16.24 3.91
C GLY A 123 -5.79 -15.98 4.33
N TYR A 124 -4.89 -15.75 3.36
CA TYR A 124 -3.50 -15.45 3.66
C TYR A 124 -3.35 -14.09 4.35
N ALA A 125 -4.13 -13.08 3.94
CA ALA A 125 -4.17 -11.79 4.64
C ALA A 125 -4.54 -11.94 6.13
N GLU A 126 -5.54 -12.77 6.43
CA GLU A 126 -5.96 -13.05 7.81
C GLU A 126 -4.84 -13.74 8.60
N ILE A 127 -4.16 -14.73 8.02
CA ILE A 127 -3.02 -15.42 8.67
C ILE A 127 -1.89 -14.43 8.99
N VAL A 128 -1.53 -13.56 8.06
CA VAL A 128 -0.47 -12.55 8.25
C VAL A 128 -0.82 -11.62 9.41
N LEU A 129 -2.04 -11.09 9.44
CA LEU A 129 -2.51 -10.21 10.51
C LEU A 129 -2.58 -10.93 11.88
N GLN A 130 -3.03 -12.18 11.91
CA GLN A 130 -3.07 -13.00 13.14
C GLN A 130 -1.68 -13.32 13.67
N ASN A 131 -0.71 -13.59 12.78
CA ASN A 131 0.67 -13.77 13.17
C ASN A 131 1.24 -12.49 13.75
N TYR A 132 0.97 -11.34 13.13
CA TYR A 132 1.41 -10.07 13.66
C TYR A 132 0.75 -9.72 15.00
N LEU A 133 -0.53 -10.07 15.18
CA LEU A 133 -1.27 -9.87 16.43
C LEU A 133 -0.62 -10.59 17.63
N LYS A 134 -0.06 -11.78 17.41
CA LYS A 134 0.64 -12.56 18.45
C LYS A 134 1.96 -11.91 18.87
N LEU A 135 2.60 -11.17 17.97
CA LEU A 135 3.87 -10.50 18.20
C LEU A 135 3.69 -9.08 18.75
N ALA A 136 2.57 -8.42 18.42
CA ALA A 136 2.29 -7.07 18.85
C ALA A 136 2.19 -7.00 20.38
N GLY A 137 3.03 -6.16 21.00
CA GLY A 137 2.98 -5.89 22.44
C GLY A 137 2.06 -4.71 22.78
N ASP A 138 2.04 -3.69 21.93
CA ASP A 138 1.39 -2.43 22.21
C ASP A 138 -0.08 -2.38 21.76
N THR A 139 -0.90 -1.64 22.50
CA THR A 139 -2.34 -1.53 22.24
C THR A 139 -2.64 -0.84 20.92
N LYS A 140 -1.84 0.15 20.50
CA LYS A 140 -2.10 0.92 19.27
C LYS A 140 -1.98 0.03 18.03
N THR A 141 -0.94 -0.79 17.96
CA THR A 141 -0.73 -1.77 16.90
C THR A 141 -1.84 -2.82 16.92
N LYS A 142 -2.20 -3.35 18.11
CA LYS A 142 -3.33 -4.30 18.24
C LYS A 142 -4.64 -3.72 17.74
N ASP A 143 -4.96 -2.47 18.10
CA ASP A 143 -6.17 -1.77 17.64
C ASP A 143 -6.19 -1.66 16.11
N ARG A 144 -5.06 -1.32 15.48
CA ARG A 144 -4.94 -1.27 14.02
C ARG A 144 -5.12 -2.65 13.40
N ILE A 145 -4.52 -3.70 13.95
CA ILE A 145 -4.69 -5.07 13.46
C ILE A 145 -6.14 -5.53 13.59
N TYR A 146 -6.81 -5.25 14.72
CA TYR A 146 -8.23 -5.57 14.90
C TYR A 146 -9.11 -4.82 13.91
N ALA A 147 -8.81 -3.55 13.62
CA ALA A 147 -9.52 -2.79 12.60
C ALA A 147 -9.34 -3.41 11.20
N ASP A 148 -8.12 -3.81 10.83
CA ASP A 148 -7.83 -4.44 9.54
C ASP A 148 -8.51 -5.82 9.40
N LEU A 149 -8.46 -6.64 10.45
CA LEU A 149 -9.19 -7.92 10.51
C LEU A 149 -10.70 -7.71 10.39
N ALA A 150 -11.27 -6.73 11.10
CA ALA A 150 -12.68 -6.40 10.99
C ALA A 150 -13.05 -6.00 9.55
N ARG A 151 -12.29 -5.09 8.92
CA ARG A 151 -12.52 -4.69 7.52
C ARG A 151 -12.40 -5.86 6.55
N LEU A 152 -11.44 -6.75 6.77
CA LEU A 152 -11.27 -7.98 5.99
C LEU A 152 -12.51 -8.89 6.10
N HIS A 153 -13.03 -9.13 7.31
CA HIS A 153 -14.25 -9.93 7.48
C HIS A 153 -15.49 -9.23 6.91
N LEU A 154 -15.59 -7.91 7.01
CA LEU A 154 -16.66 -7.14 6.36
C LEU A 154 -16.60 -7.25 4.83
N ALA A 155 -15.41 -7.25 4.24
CA ALA A 155 -15.25 -7.48 2.81
C ALA A 155 -15.72 -8.88 2.38
N LYS A 156 -15.56 -9.89 3.25
CA LYS A 156 -16.08 -11.26 3.04
C LYS A 156 -17.62 -11.36 3.14
N VAL A 157 -18.32 -10.38 3.72
CA VAL A 157 -19.79 -10.42 3.91
C VAL A 157 -20.55 -10.49 2.57
N LYS A 158 -20.02 -9.91 1.49
CA LYS A 158 -20.63 -10.01 0.14
C LYS A 158 -20.80 -11.46 -0.34
N ALA A 159 -20.06 -12.41 0.24
CA ALA A 159 -20.17 -13.84 -0.06
C ALA A 159 -21.26 -14.56 0.77
N PHE A 160 -22.18 -13.84 1.43
CA PHE A 160 -23.28 -14.41 2.25
C PHE A 160 -22.81 -15.37 3.35
N ASN A 161 -21.62 -15.16 3.92
CA ASN A 161 -21.20 -15.92 5.09
C ASN A 161 -21.67 -15.20 6.38
N PRO A 162 -22.72 -15.67 7.06
CA PRO A 162 -23.27 -15.02 8.26
C PRO A 162 -22.24 -14.93 9.40
N ASP A 163 -21.27 -15.84 9.44
CA ASP A 163 -20.23 -15.88 10.47
C ASP A 163 -19.24 -14.72 10.33
N SER A 164 -19.02 -14.23 9.10
CA SER A 164 -18.08 -13.13 8.84
C SER A 164 -18.52 -11.83 9.53
N LEU A 165 -19.82 -11.58 9.62
CA LEU A 165 -20.35 -10.39 10.29
C LEU A 165 -20.18 -10.48 11.81
N THR A 166 -20.29 -11.70 12.37
CA THR A 166 -20.09 -11.96 13.79
C THR A 166 -18.61 -11.78 14.17
N LEU A 167 -17.70 -12.34 13.36
CA LEU A 167 -16.25 -12.16 13.54
C LEU A 167 -15.83 -10.70 13.42
N ALA A 168 -16.36 -9.98 12.43
CA ALA A 168 -16.10 -8.55 12.30
C ALA A 168 -16.49 -7.78 13.57
N LYS A 169 -17.67 -8.04 14.14
CA LYS A 169 -18.08 -7.43 15.42
C LYS A 169 -17.16 -7.81 16.57
N GLU A 170 -16.75 -9.07 16.64
CA GLU A 170 -15.85 -9.53 17.68
C GLU A 170 -14.54 -8.73 17.66
N TYR A 171 -13.91 -8.58 16.49
CA TYR A 171 -12.69 -7.76 16.38
C TYR A 171 -12.92 -6.29 16.69
N LEU A 172 -14.03 -5.69 16.22
CA LEU A 172 -14.35 -4.30 16.54
C LEU A 172 -14.51 -4.06 18.04
N SER A 173 -15.11 -5.02 18.77
CA SER A 173 -15.27 -4.93 20.23
C SER A 173 -13.95 -5.02 21.01
N LYS A 174 -12.88 -5.54 20.40
CA LYS A 174 -11.54 -5.63 21.00
C LYS A 174 -10.72 -4.35 20.84
N ILE A 175 -11.17 -3.40 20.01
CA ILE A 175 -10.52 -2.12 19.80
C ILE A 175 -10.70 -1.25 21.04
N SER A 176 -9.62 -0.65 21.53
CA SER A 176 -9.65 0.24 22.69
C SER A 176 -10.59 1.44 22.46
N PRO A 177 -11.48 1.79 23.42
CA PRO A 177 -12.38 2.94 23.30
C PRO A 177 -11.69 4.31 23.18
N SER A 178 -10.43 4.42 23.60
CA SER A 178 -9.63 5.65 23.50
C SER A 178 -8.63 5.64 22.34
N GLY A 179 -8.61 4.57 21.55
CA GLY A 179 -7.68 4.41 20.42
C GLY A 179 -8.07 5.24 19.20
N THR A 180 -7.13 5.40 18.26
CA THR A 180 -7.35 6.13 17.00
C THR A 180 -8.49 5.54 16.17
N HIS A 181 -8.72 4.22 16.26
CA HIS A 181 -9.77 3.51 15.52
C HIS A 181 -11.09 3.38 16.29
N ALA A 182 -11.20 3.89 17.52
CA ALA A 182 -12.37 3.69 18.38
C ALA A 182 -13.66 4.24 17.75
N LYS A 183 -13.62 5.49 17.27
CA LYS A 183 -14.80 6.15 16.65
C LYS A 183 -15.23 5.45 15.36
N GLU A 184 -14.27 5.01 14.56
CA GLU A 184 -14.55 4.24 13.33
C GLU A 184 -15.19 2.90 13.68
N ALA A 185 -14.69 2.23 14.72
CA ALA A 185 -15.20 0.96 15.18
C ALA A 185 -16.63 1.06 15.71
N GLU A 186 -16.92 2.04 16.57
CA GLU A 186 -18.26 2.31 17.10
C GLU A 186 -19.27 2.55 15.98
N LYS A 187 -18.95 3.49 15.07
CA LYS A 187 -19.79 3.76 13.90
C LYS A 187 -20.04 2.51 13.05
N THR A 188 -19.01 1.69 12.86
CA THR A 188 -19.13 0.45 12.09
C THR A 188 -20.01 -0.57 12.80
N MET A 189 -19.88 -0.70 14.13
CA MET A 189 -20.74 -1.58 14.92
C MET A 189 -22.22 -1.17 14.86
N ASP A 190 -22.50 0.13 14.93
CA ASP A 190 -23.85 0.68 14.79
C ASP A 190 -24.43 0.34 13.41
N LEU A 191 -23.67 0.61 12.34
CA LEU A 191 -24.07 0.27 10.97
C LEU A 191 -24.35 -1.23 10.81
N ILE A 192 -23.53 -2.09 11.43
CA ILE A 192 -23.79 -3.53 11.38
C ILE A 192 -25.09 -3.88 12.14
N GLN A 193 -25.38 -3.23 13.26
CA GLN A 193 -26.61 -3.45 14.00
C GLN A 193 -27.85 -2.98 13.24
N GLU A 194 -27.78 -1.82 12.60
CA GLU A 194 -28.82 -1.31 11.71
C GLU A 194 -29.03 -2.25 10.52
N ALA A 195 -27.96 -2.70 9.87
CA ALA A 195 -28.01 -3.64 8.76
C ALA A 195 -28.69 -4.97 9.14
N LYS A 196 -28.50 -5.47 10.38
CA LYS A 196 -29.20 -6.67 10.88
C LYS A 196 -30.69 -6.44 11.13
N LYS A 197 -31.11 -5.22 11.46
CA LYS A 197 -32.51 -4.85 11.68
C LYS A 197 -33.24 -4.48 10.39
N ALA A 198 -32.50 -4.22 9.31
CA ALA A 198 -33.07 -3.81 8.05
C ALA A 198 -34.08 -4.85 7.53
N PRO A 199 -35.25 -4.42 7.02
CA PRO A 199 -36.23 -5.34 6.46
C PRO A 199 -35.63 -6.07 5.25
N HIS A 200 -35.79 -7.39 5.22
CA HIS A 200 -35.36 -8.21 4.11
C HIS A 200 -36.51 -8.39 3.11
N LYS A 201 -36.23 -8.23 1.83
CA LYS A 201 -37.19 -8.47 0.74
C LYS A 201 -37.14 -9.95 0.35
N ASN A 202 -38.30 -10.55 0.12
CA ASN A 202 -38.44 -11.96 -0.26
C ASN A 202 -38.10 -12.14 -1.75
N PRO A 203 -37.09 -12.96 -2.11
CA PRO A 203 -36.71 -13.18 -3.50
C PRO A 203 -37.82 -13.76 -4.38
N ARG A 204 -38.67 -14.62 -3.82
CA ARG A 204 -39.80 -15.21 -4.57
C ARG A 204 -40.87 -14.17 -4.87
N ALA A 205 -41.15 -13.29 -3.91
CA ALA A 205 -42.06 -12.18 -4.13
C ALA A 205 -41.50 -11.21 -5.18
N ALA A 206 -40.20 -10.90 -5.12
CA ALA A 206 -39.54 -10.10 -6.13
C ALA A 206 -39.67 -10.71 -7.54
N GLY A 207 -39.47 -12.03 -7.68
CA GLY A 207 -39.66 -12.74 -8.94
C GLY A 207 -41.11 -12.77 -9.44
N PHE A 208 -42.09 -12.80 -8.54
CA PHE A 208 -43.50 -12.65 -8.93
C PHE A 208 -43.77 -11.23 -9.46
N PHE A 209 -43.32 -10.20 -8.74
CA PHE A 209 -43.53 -8.80 -9.12
C PHE A 209 -42.73 -8.38 -10.35
N SER A 210 -41.68 -9.11 -10.76
CA SER A 210 -40.97 -8.79 -12.01
C SER A 210 -41.77 -9.07 -13.28
N ILE A 211 -42.87 -9.84 -13.19
CA ILE A 211 -43.74 -10.15 -14.35
C ILE A 211 -44.58 -8.93 -14.72
N ILE A 212 -44.97 -8.12 -13.72
CA ILE A 212 -45.87 -6.98 -13.92
C ILE A 212 -45.01 -5.74 -14.17
N PRO A 213 -45.21 -5.01 -15.29
CA PRO A 213 -44.46 -3.79 -15.56
C PRO A 213 -44.53 -2.79 -14.40
N GLY A 214 -43.36 -2.40 -13.88
CA GLY A 214 -43.25 -1.45 -12.76
C GLY A 214 -43.44 -2.05 -11.36
N ALA A 215 -44.05 -3.24 -11.20
CA ALA A 215 -44.33 -3.78 -9.87
C ALA A 215 -43.06 -4.22 -9.11
N GLY A 216 -42.01 -4.63 -9.82
CA GLY A 216 -40.71 -4.87 -9.20
C GLY A 216 -40.11 -3.61 -8.55
N PHE A 217 -40.21 -2.46 -9.22
CA PHE A 217 -39.78 -1.18 -8.65
C PHE A 217 -40.67 -0.77 -7.48
N LEU A 218 -41.99 -0.99 -7.59
CA LEU A 218 -42.94 -0.71 -6.51
C LEU A 218 -42.61 -1.53 -5.26
N TYR A 219 -42.29 -2.82 -5.44
CA TYR A 219 -41.88 -3.72 -4.36
C TYR A 219 -40.58 -3.25 -3.66
N CYS A 220 -39.66 -2.67 -4.44
CA CYS A 220 -38.43 -2.04 -3.95
C CYS A 220 -38.63 -0.61 -3.44
N GLU A 221 -39.88 -0.16 -3.25
CA GLU A 221 -40.24 1.19 -2.76
C GLU A 221 -39.73 2.34 -3.67
N ARG A 222 -39.51 2.04 -4.95
CA ARG A 222 -39.09 2.98 -5.99
C ARG A 222 -40.31 3.43 -6.80
N TYR A 223 -41.17 4.22 -6.15
CA TYR A 223 -42.48 4.60 -6.70
C TYR A 223 -42.42 5.35 -8.03
N GLN A 224 -41.42 6.23 -8.21
CA GLN A 224 -41.24 6.98 -9.47
C GLN A 224 -40.88 6.05 -10.63
N ASP A 225 -39.91 5.16 -10.42
CA ASP A 225 -39.50 4.18 -11.43
C ASP A 225 -40.61 3.19 -11.76
N ALA A 226 -41.39 2.80 -10.75
CA ALA A 226 -42.56 1.94 -10.92
C ALA A 226 -43.59 2.58 -11.85
N LEU A 227 -43.92 3.85 -11.61
CA LEU A 227 -44.90 4.59 -12.40
C LEU A 227 -44.44 4.75 -13.86
N VAL A 228 -43.20 5.20 -14.07
CA VAL A 228 -42.63 5.39 -15.42
C VAL A 228 -42.63 4.08 -16.19
N THR A 229 -42.18 2.99 -15.56
CA THR A 229 -42.15 1.67 -16.20
C THR A 229 -43.54 1.16 -16.53
N PHE A 230 -44.52 1.38 -15.65
CA PHE A 230 -45.89 0.97 -15.88
C PHE A 230 -46.49 1.71 -17.09
N LEU A 231 -46.39 3.04 -17.14
CA LEU A 231 -46.94 3.86 -18.24
C LEU A 231 -46.30 3.49 -19.59
N LEU A 232 -44.97 3.43 -19.65
CA LEU A 232 -44.22 3.09 -20.87
C LEU A 232 -44.63 1.73 -21.46
N ASN A 233 -44.84 0.73 -20.61
CA ASN A 233 -45.14 -0.63 -21.09
C ASN A 233 -46.63 -0.89 -21.31
N THR A 234 -47.52 -0.10 -20.71
CA THR A 234 -48.97 -0.24 -20.89
C THR A 234 -49.55 0.62 -22.02
N GLY A 235 -48.73 1.49 -22.63
CA GLY A 235 -49.13 2.28 -23.80
C GLY A 235 -50.09 3.43 -23.48
N LEU A 236 -50.08 3.92 -22.23
CA LEU A 236 -50.77 5.13 -21.78
C LEU A 236 -49.94 6.39 -22.05
#